data_AF-A0A7M3MEG0-F1
#
_entry.id   AF-A0A7M3MEG0-F1
#
_cell.length_a   1.000
_cell.length_b   1.000
_cell.length_c   1.000
_cell.angle_alpha   90.00
_cell.angle_beta   90.00
_cell.angle_gamma   90.00
#
_symmetry.space_group_name_H-M   'P 1'
#
loop_
_entity.id
_entity.type
_entity.pdbx_description
1 polymer ?
#
loop_
_entity_poly.entity_id
_entity_poly.type
_entity_poly.pdbx_seq_one_letter_code
_entity_poly.pdbx_strand_id
1 'polypeptide(L)'
;MKIRSRGAQCVWAVALVAIFSLAWMTPCEAQQQMAQDRGKPGMMHGAHDGPPSGTMDMLEDKRRGARGMDGMSGMQDMMMSHMMGGRGGMGKMMGRMGADMPCPRMGPHGFQHMGRMLEDLNLTPGQWEQVRALAREKLDSMADMWAQRMKLRIDMLGMRWEDDVDPQQVRDLFVKQAEIKADMLLASMDYMKRLKGLLNEEQLQKLEAQGF
;
A
#
# COMPACT_ATOMS: atom_id res chain seq x y z
N MET A 1 -14.14 28.70 -40.18
CA MET A 1 -14.45 27.70 -39.12
C MET A 1 -13.15 27.25 -38.48
N LYS A 2 -12.97 27.47 -37.17
CA LYS A 2 -11.73 27.20 -36.42
C LYS A 2 -12.06 26.24 -35.29
N ILE A 3 -12.02 24.93 -35.59
CA ILE A 3 -12.23 23.87 -34.60
C ILE A 3 -10.91 23.75 -33.83
N ARG A 4 -10.79 24.48 -32.72
CA ARG A 4 -9.62 24.43 -31.84
C ARG A 4 -9.71 23.19 -30.95
N SER A 5 -8.72 22.32 -31.13
CA SER A 5 -8.35 21.17 -30.31
C SER A 5 -8.45 21.46 -28.80
N ARG A 6 -9.54 21.02 -28.16
CA ARG A 6 -9.64 20.90 -26.70
C ARG A 6 -9.10 19.56 -26.18
N GLY A 7 -8.88 18.58 -27.08
CA GLY A 7 -8.46 17.22 -26.70
C GLY A 7 -7.00 17.13 -26.23
N ALA A 8 -6.10 17.94 -26.76
CA ALA A 8 -4.67 17.82 -26.46
C ALA A 8 -4.29 18.28 -25.04
N GLN A 9 -5.05 19.18 -24.42
CA GLN A 9 -4.73 19.70 -23.09
C GLN A 9 -5.12 18.74 -21.96
N CYS A 10 -6.14 17.87 -22.15
CA CYS A 10 -6.50 16.86 -21.16
C CYS A 10 -5.49 15.71 -21.07
N VAL A 11 -4.83 15.35 -22.16
CA VAL A 11 -3.92 14.17 -22.19
C VAL A 11 -2.65 14.42 -21.37
N TRP A 12 -2.11 15.64 -21.39
CA TRP A 12 -0.91 16.00 -20.62
C TRP A 12 -1.16 16.06 -19.11
N ALA A 13 -2.34 16.53 -18.69
CA ALA A 13 -2.72 16.56 -17.28
C ALA A 13 -2.85 15.13 -16.71
N VAL A 14 -3.42 14.19 -17.48
CA VAL A 14 -3.57 12.79 -17.05
C VAL A 14 -2.20 12.07 -17.00
N ALA A 15 -1.30 12.34 -17.95
CA ALA A 15 0.03 11.74 -17.96
C ALA A 15 0.91 12.18 -16.77
N LEU A 16 0.88 13.47 -16.42
CA LEU A 16 1.61 13.99 -15.26
C LEU A 16 1.06 13.41 -13.95
N VAL A 17 -0.26 13.24 -13.83
CA VAL A 17 -0.90 12.62 -12.67
C VAL A 17 -0.51 11.13 -12.53
N ALA A 18 -0.41 10.40 -13.64
CA ALA A 18 -0.01 8.98 -13.62
C ALA A 18 1.46 8.76 -13.23
N ILE A 19 2.37 9.65 -13.65
CA ILE A 19 3.79 9.61 -13.25
C ILE A 19 3.93 9.97 -11.77
N PHE A 20 3.18 10.95 -11.27
CA PHE A 20 3.15 11.31 -9.85
C PHE A 20 2.57 10.19 -8.97
N SER A 21 1.60 9.45 -9.50
CA SER A 21 0.93 8.34 -8.84
C SER A 21 1.85 7.15 -8.55
N LEU A 22 2.74 6.79 -9.49
CA LEU A 22 3.74 5.73 -9.30
C LEU A 22 4.85 6.17 -8.32
N ALA A 23 5.10 7.46 -8.23
CA ALA A 23 6.16 8.04 -7.43
C ALA A 23 5.82 8.17 -5.93
N TRP A 24 4.53 8.14 -5.60
CA TRP A 24 4.00 8.19 -4.23
C TRP A 24 3.87 6.82 -3.54
N MET A 25 4.26 5.73 -4.21
CA MET A 25 4.34 4.40 -3.61
C MET A 25 5.27 4.47 -2.38
N THR A 26 4.63 4.44 -1.20
CA THR A 26 5.30 4.56 0.08
C THR A 26 6.07 3.27 0.37
N PRO A 27 7.17 3.33 1.14
CA PRO A 27 7.86 2.13 1.62
C PRO A 27 6.96 1.17 2.41
N CYS A 28 5.78 1.62 2.88
CA CYS A 28 4.80 0.76 3.53
C CYS A 28 4.26 -0.32 2.58
N GLU A 29 4.05 0.02 1.30
CA GLU A 29 3.58 -0.92 0.28
C GLU A 29 4.72 -1.85 -0.17
N ALA A 30 5.96 -1.33 -0.29
CA ALA A 30 7.14 -2.15 -0.56
C ALA A 30 7.53 -3.08 0.62
N GLN A 31 7.36 -2.63 1.88
CA GLN A 31 7.56 -3.48 3.06
C GLN A 31 6.43 -4.50 3.22
N GLN A 32 5.17 -4.15 2.91
CA GLN A 32 4.08 -5.13 2.90
C GLN A 32 4.26 -6.19 1.81
N GLN A 33 4.81 -5.82 0.65
CA GLN A 33 5.08 -6.76 -0.43
C GLN A 33 6.27 -7.66 -0.13
N MET A 34 7.33 -7.14 0.49
CA MET A 34 8.44 -7.97 1.02
C MET A 34 8.03 -8.84 2.22
N ALA A 35 7.09 -8.39 3.05
CA ALA A 35 6.51 -9.21 4.13
C ALA A 35 5.58 -10.31 3.59
N GLN A 36 4.86 -10.07 2.49
CA GLN A 36 4.09 -11.10 1.80
C GLN A 36 4.96 -12.16 1.12
N ASP A 37 6.11 -11.78 0.56
CA ASP A 37 7.03 -12.73 -0.08
C ASP A 37 7.82 -13.58 0.92
N ARG A 38 8.09 -13.07 2.13
CA ARG A 38 8.66 -13.88 3.22
C ARG A 38 7.65 -14.84 3.87
N GLY A 39 6.36 -14.65 3.62
CA GLY A 39 5.28 -15.48 4.17
C GLY A 39 4.84 -16.64 3.29
N LYS A 40 5.40 -16.81 2.08
CA LYS A 40 5.15 -17.99 1.25
C LYS A 40 6.21 -19.06 1.56
N PRO A 41 5.91 -20.07 2.41
CA PRO A 41 6.78 -21.24 2.50
C PRO A 41 6.87 -21.83 1.10
N GLY A 42 8.09 -21.92 0.58
CA GLY A 42 8.38 -22.42 -0.76
C GLY A 42 7.74 -23.78 -0.96
N MET A 43 6.67 -23.83 -1.75
CA MET A 43 6.19 -25.09 -2.29
C MET A 43 7.16 -25.49 -3.39
N MET A 44 8.20 -26.24 -3.00
CA MET A 44 8.92 -27.07 -3.95
C MET A 44 7.90 -27.97 -4.64
N HIS A 45 7.57 -27.66 -5.90
CA HIS A 45 6.89 -28.58 -6.79
C HIS A 45 7.87 -29.72 -7.10
N GLY A 46 7.87 -30.72 -6.23
CA GLY A 46 8.40 -32.04 -6.56
C GLY A 46 7.50 -32.63 -7.64
N ALA A 47 8.03 -32.74 -8.85
CA ALA A 47 7.44 -33.51 -9.92
C ALA A 47 7.29 -34.97 -9.46
N HIS A 48 6.05 -35.43 -9.31
CA HIS A 48 5.75 -36.83 -9.09
C HIS A 48 4.98 -37.34 -10.30
N ASP A 49 5.73 -37.89 -11.25
CA ASP A 49 5.20 -38.78 -12.28
C ASP A 49 4.97 -40.17 -11.64
N GLY A 50 3.74 -40.67 -11.67
CA GLY A 50 3.40 -42.01 -11.20
C GLY A 50 1.90 -42.33 -11.35
N PRO A 51 1.51 -43.49 -11.90
CA PRO A 51 0.21 -43.70 -12.55
C PRO A 51 -0.94 -44.12 -11.60
N PRO A 52 -2.22 -44.04 -12.05
CA PRO A 52 -3.38 -44.42 -11.26
C PRO A 52 -3.75 -45.90 -11.50
N SER A 53 -3.81 -46.70 -10.43
CA SER A 53 -4.38 -48.06 -10.41
C SER A 53 -4.30 -48.55 -8.95
N GLY A 54 -5.23 -49.26 -8.32
CA GLY A 54 -6.41 -49.99 -8.76
C GLY A 54 -6.96 -50.76 -7.55
N THR A 55 -8.15 -51.29 -7.73
CA THR A 55 -8.89 -52.31 -6.96
C THR A 55 -8.10 -53.30 -6.09
N MET A 56 -8.65 -53.63 -4.91
CA MET A 56 -8.97 -54.96 -4.35
C MET A 56 -9.03 -54.84 -2.82
N ASP A 57 -10.13 -55.10 -2.12
CA ASP A 57 -10.90 -56.34 -2.01
C ASP A 57 -10.17 -57.46 -1.21
N MET A 58 -10.92 -57.98 -0.24
CA MET A 58 -10.84 -59.30 0.39
C MET A 58 -9.87 -59.64 1.55
N LEU A 59 -10.52 -60.25 2.56
CA LEU A 59 -10.13 -61.43 3.35
C LEU A 59 -9.40 -61.24 4.69
N GLU A 60 -10.21 -61.28 5.77
CA GLU A 60 -10.30 -62.45 6.67
C GLU A 60 -9.08 -63.40 6.68
N ASP A 61 -8.37 -63.52 7.81
CA ASP A 61 -8.44 -64.71 8.66
C ASP A 61 -7.72 -64.52 10.02
N LYS A 62 -8.18 -65.34 10.97
CA LYS A 62 -7.87 -65.51 12.40
C LYS A 62 -6.38 -65.53 12.78
N ARG A 63 -6.08 -65.08 14.01
CA ARG A 63 -5.82 -66.00 15.16
C ARG A 63 -5.42 -65.26 16.45
N ARG A 64 -6.03 -65.77 17.53
CA ARG A 64 -5.72 -65.63 18.97
C ARG A 64 -4.30 -65.15 19.32
N GLY A 65 -4.25 -64.13 20.17
CA GLY A 65 -3.08 -63.83 21.00
C GLY A 65 -3.44 -62.84 22.10
N ALA A 66 -3.85 -63.35 23.26
CA ALA A 66 -4.09 -62.54 24.45
C ALA A 66 -2.78 -61.92 24.97
N ARG A 67 -2.76 -60.60 25.19
CA ARG A 67 -2.05 -59.88 26.28
C ARG A 67 -1.80 -58.43 25.87
N GLY A 68 -2.08 -57.50 26.79
CA GLY A 68 -1.46 -56.18 26.79
C GLY A 68 -2.44 -55.05 27.05
N MET A 69 -2.55 -54.66 28.32
CA MET A 69 -3.22 -53.45 28.76
C MET A 69 -2.39 -52.22 28.36
N ASP A 70 -2.61 -51.65 27.18
CA ASP A 70 -1.99 -50.36 26.79
C ASP A 70 -3.04 -49.33 26.32
N GLY A 71 -4.24 -49.39 26.91
CA GLY A 71 -5.25 -48.37 26.76
C GLY A 71 -5.09 -47.31 27.83
N MET A 72 -4.41 -46.19 27.52
CA MET A 72 -4.72 -44.85 28.06
C MET A 72 -3.75 -43.72 27.66
N SER A 73 -2.64 -43.98 26.95
CA SER A 73 -1.68 -42.91 26.60
C SER A 73 -2.03 -42.11 25.33
N GLY A 74 -3.09 -42.45 24.60
CA GLY A 74 -3.42 -41.82 23.31
C GLY A 74 -4.39 -40.63 23.36
N MET A 75 -4.97 -40.31 24.52
CA MET A 75 -5.98 -39.23 24.62
C MET A 75 -5.41 -37.86 24.99
N GLN A 76 -4.22 -37.78 25.59
CA GLN A 76 -3.64 -36.48 25.97
C GLN A 76 -3.07 -35.70 24.78
N ASP A 77 -2.58 -36.38 23.74
CA ASP A 77 -2.02 -35.72 22.54
C ASP A 77 -3.08 -35.06 21.65
N MET A 78 -4.33 -35.55 21.68
CA MET A 78 -5.42 -34.93 20.92
C MET A 78 -6.00 -33.67 21.57
N MET A 79 -5.77 -33.45 22.87
CA MET A 79 -6.23 -32.22 23.54
C MET A 79 -5.24 -31.05 23.42
N MET A 80 -3.93 -31.32 23.30
CA MET A 80 -2.91 -30.27 23.15
C MET A 80 -2.79 -29.73 21.71
N SER A 81 -3.20 -30.51 20.71
CA SER A 81 -3.03 -30.16 19.29
C SER A 81 -4.07 -29.16 18.75
N HIS A 82 -5.09 -28.79 19.54
CA HIS A 82 -6.11 -27.82 19.14
C HIS A 82 -5.96 -26.41 19.73
N MET A 83 -5.10 -26.20 20.74
CA MET A 83 -4.85 -24.85 21.29
C MET A 83 -3.66 -24.12 20.65
N MET A 84 -2.80 -24.80 19.88
CA MET A 84 -1.53 -24.25 19.37
C MET A 84 -1.46 -24.19 17.82
N GLY A 85 -2.48 -23.65 17.17
CA GLY A 85 -2.34 -23.21 15.77
C GLY A 85 -3.04 -24.08 14.71
N GLY A 86 -4.32 -24.38 14.93
CA GLY A 86 -5.19 -24.80 13.82
C GLY A 86 -5.33 -23.70 12.76
N ARG A 87 -5.59 -24.11 11.51
CA ARG A 87 -5.73 -23.31 10.27
C ARG A 87 -6.94 -22.35 10.24
N GLY A 88 -7.29 -21.80 11.41
CA GLY A 88 -8.27 -20.75 11.67
C GLY A 88 -7.90 -19.86 12.88
N GLY A 89 -6.67 -19.98 13.41
CA GLY A 89 -6.19 -19.22 14.55
C GLY A 89 -6.08 -17.72 14.27
N MET A 90 -6.16 -16.92 15.34
CA MET A 90 -6.27 -15.46 15.45
C MET A 90 -5.39 -14.58 14.54
N GLY A 91 -4.45 -15.13 13.77
CA GLY A 91 -3.62 -14.39 12.80
C GLY A 91 -4.42 -13.65 11.72
N LYS A 92 -5.64 -14.11 11.39
CA LYS A 92 -6.50 -13.43 10.41
C LYS A 92 -7.13 -12.13 10.93
N MET A 93 -7.28 -11.98 12.25
CA MET A 93 -7.81 -10.74 12.85
C MET A 93 -6.70 -9.70 13.05
N MET A 94 -5.48 -10.11 13.44
CA MET A 94 -4.36 -9.16 13.56
C MET A 94 -3.87 -8.64 12.20
N GLY A 95 -3.94 -9.43 11.13
CA GLY A 95 -3.60 -8.97 9.78
C GLY A 95 -4.55 -7.90 9.22
N ARG A 96 -5.81 -7.85 9.68
CA ARG A 96 -6.78 -6.79 9.30
C ARG A 96 -6.59 -5.50 10.09
N MET A 97 -6.23 -5.58 11.37
CA MET A 97 -6.03 -4.38 12.20
C MET A 97 -4.84 -3.52 11.77
N GLY A 98 -3.85 -4.07 11.06
CA GLY A 98 -2.73 -3.31 10.49
C GLY A 98 -2.93 -2.81 9.05
N ALA A 99 -4.01 -3.23 8.38
CA ALA A 99 -4.28 -2.92 6.96
C ALA A 99 -5.58 -2.12 6.73
N ASP A 100 -6.50 -2.13 7.69
CA ASP A 100 -7.81 -1.47 7.63
C ASP A 100 -7.88 -0.15 8.42
N MET A 101 -6.76 0.40 8.92
CA MET A 101 -6.74 1.85 9.18
C MET A 101 -6.72 2.51 7.80
N PRO A 102 -7.77 3.26 7.40
CA PRO A 102 -7.68 4.14 6.26
C PRO A 102 -6.74 5.28 6.65
N CYS A 103 -5.43 5.01 6.70
CA CYS A 103 -4.45 6.03 6.39
C CYS A 103 -4.95 6.63 5.07
N PRO A 104 -5.29 7.93 5.00
CA PRO A 104 -5.76 8.57 3.78
C PRO A 104 -4.78 8.20 2.69
N ARG A 105 -5.18 7.22 1.88
CA ARG A 105 -4.29 6.50 0.99
C ARG A 105 -4.14 7.45 -0.19
N MET A 106 -3.23 8.42 -0.06
CA MET A 106 -2.75 9.27 -1.15
C MET A 106 -1.94 8.40 -2.13
N GLY A 107 -2.55 7.31 -2.59
CA GLY A 107 -2.09 6.56 -3.73
C GLY A 107 -2.48 7.29 -5.01
N PRO A 108 -2.30 6.63 -6.17
CA PRO A 108 -2.63 7.13 -7.49
C PRO A 108 -4.00 7.82 -7.62
N HIS A 109 -4.95 7.34 -6.82
CA HIS A 109 -6.32 7.82 -6.84
C HIS A 109 -6.55 9.10 -6.04
N GLY A 110 -5.60 9.55 -5.22
CA GLY A 110 -5.75 10.74 -4.37
C GLY A 110 -5.99 12.02 -5.19
N PHE A 111 -5.16 12.27 -6.21
CA PHE A 111 -5.34 13.43 -7.09
C PHE A 111 -6.53 13.28 -8.04
N GLN A 112 -6.83 12.07 -8.50
CA GLN A 112 -8.03 11.81 -9.31
C GLN A 112 -9.31 12.08 -8.51
N HIS A 113 -9.34 11.66 -7.26
CA HIS A 113 -10.45 11.92 -6.35
C HIS A 113 -10.60 13.42 -6.09
N MET A 114 -9.50 14.13 -5.84
CA MET A 114 -9.52 15.59 -5.67
C MET A 114 -10.01 16.31 -6.95
N GLY A 115 -9.64 15.82 -8.13
CA GLY A 115 -10.14 16.34 -9.40
C GLY A 115 -11.66 16.22 -9.53
N ARG A 116 -12.21 15.04 -9.25
CA ARG A 116 -13.68 14.82 -9.28
C ARG A 116 -14.42 15.65 -8.24
N MET A 117 -13.87 15.75 -7.03
CA MET A 117 -14.42 16.60 -5.97
C MET A 117 -14.48 18.07 -6.40
N LEU A 118 -13.42 18.61 -7.02
CA LEU A 118 -13.42 19.99 -7.52
C LEU A 118 -14.43 20.21 -8.65
N GLU A 119 -14.68 19.19 -9.49
CA GLU A 119 -15.74 19.22 -10.51
C GLU A 119 -17.14 19.30 -9.87
N ASP A 120 -17.38 18.58 -8.77
CA ASP A 120 -18.66 18.56 -8.06
C ASP A 120 -18.99 19.89 -7.35
N LEU A 121 -17.98 20.73 -7.06
CA LEU A 121 -18.16 22.03 -6.42
C LEU A 121 -18.73 23.12 -7.33
N ASN A 122 -18.93 22.84 -8.63
CA ASN A 122 -19.47 23.80 -9.60
C ASN A 122 -18.72 25.15 -9.59
N LEU A 123 -17.38 25.11 -9.59
CA LEU A 123 -16.56 26.31 -9.57
C LEU A 123 -16.82 27.20 -10.78
N THR A 124 -16.83 28.51 -10.57
CA THR A 124 -16.94 29.49 -11.66
C THR A 124 -15.68 29.43 -12.55
N PRO A 125 -15.74 29.89 -13.82
CA PRO A 125 -14.58 29.93 -14.68
C PRO A 125 -13.38 30.70 -14.08
N GLY A 126 -13.65 31.79 -13.35
CA GLY A 126 -12.62 32.57 -12.66
C GLY A 126 -12.00 31.83 -11.45
N GLN A 127 -12.81 31.12 -10.66
CA GLN A 127 -12.29 30.27 -9.58
C GLN A 127 -11.41 29.15 -10.16
N TRP A 128 -11.82 28.53 -11.27
CA TRP A 128 -11.02 27.49 -11.93
C TRP A 128 -9.64 27.97 -12.37
N GLU A 129 -9.51 29.21 -12.83
CA GLU A 129 -8.20 29.78 -13.18
C GLU A 129 -7.32 29.96 -11.95
N GLN A 130 -7.88 30.42 -10.84
CA GLN A 130 -7.16 30.58 -9.57
C GLN A 130 -6.73 29.22 -9.00
N VAL A 131 -7.63 28.23 -9.01
CA VAL A 131 -7.32 26.84 -8.60
C VAL A 131 -6.21 26.24 -9.47
N ARG A 132 -6.24 26.47 -10.79
CA ARG A 132 -5.17 26.01 -11.69
C ARG A 132 -3.84 26.71 -11.43
N ALA A 133 -3.84 28.00 -11.14
CA ALA A 133 -2.63 28.74 -10.76
C ALA A 133 -2.05 28.19 -9.44
N LEU A 134 -2.90 28.02 -8.42
CA LEU A 134 -2.55 27.41 -7.14
C LEU A 134 -1.95 26.01 -7.31
N ALA A 135 -2.58 25.18 -8.17
CA ALA A 135 -2.12 23.83 -8.44
C ALA A 135 -0.75 23.81 -9.11
N ARG A 136 -0.47 24.72 -10.05
CA ARG A 136 0.86 24.83 -10.69
C ARG A 136 1.93 25.21 -9.69
N GLU A 137 1.70 26.25 -8.90
CA GLU A 137 2.62 26.68 -7.84
C GLU A 137 2.94 25.53 -6.88
N LYS A 138 1.90 24.79 -6.47
CA LYS A 138 2.05 23.63 -5.61
C LYS A 138 2.83 22.48 -6.28
N LEU A 139 2.55 22.20 -7.56
CA LEU A 139 3.24 21.16 -8.30
C LEU A 139 4.74 21.48 -8.47
N ASP A 140 5.08 22.73 -8.75
CA ASP A 140 6.48 23.17 -8.87
C ASP A 140 7.22 22.96 -7.54
N SER A 141 6.64 23.41 -6.42
CA SER A 141 7.19 23.18 -5.08
C SER A 141 7.33 21.69 -4.73
N MET A 142 6.33 20.87 -5.10
CA MET A 142 6.37 19.43 -4.86
C MET A 142 7.39 18.70 -5.74
N ALA A 143 7.67 19.18 -6.94
CA ALA A 143 8.64 18.58 -7.85
C ALA A 143 10.06 18.67 -7.25
N ASP A 144 10.42 19.81 -6.68
CA ASP A 144 11.73 20.01 -6.04
C ASP A 144 11.91 19.08 -4.83
N MET A 145 10.92 19.04 -3.93
CA MET A 145 10.92 18.13 -2.78
C MET A 145 10.97 16.67 -3.21
N TRP A 146 10.27 16.32 -4.28
CA TRP A 146 10.27 14.97 -4.81
C TRP A 146 11.64 14.57 -5.37
N ALA A 147 12.29 15.48 -6.11
CA ALA A 147 13.65 15.26 -6.62
C ALA A 147 14.63 15.05 -5.46
N GLN A 148 14.55 15.86 -4.40
CA GLN A 148 15.37 15.70 -3.20
C GLN A 148 15.13 14.34 -2.52
N ARG A 149 13.86 13.93 -2.37
CA ARG A 149 13.51 12.62 -1.82
C ARG A 149 14.04 11.46 -2.67
N MET A 150 14.01 11.59 -3.99
CA MET A 150 14.56 10.59 -4.90
C MET A 150 16.08 10.50 -4.80
N LYS A 151 16.76 11.63 -4.70
CA LYS A 151 18.20 11.68 -4.41
C LYS A 151 18.53 10.90 -3.13
N LEU A 152 17.85 11.19 -2.02
CA LEU A 152 18.08 10.46 -0.75
C LEU A 152 17.81 8.95 -0.88
N ARG A 153 16.81 8.55 -1.68
CA ARG A 153 16.55 7.13 -1.97
C ARG A 153 17.72 6.48 -2.72
N ILE A 154 18.27 7.16 -3.71
CA ILE A 154 19.44 6.67 -4.44
C ILE A 154 20.65 6.58 -3.49
N ASP A 155 20.89 7.59 -2.66
CA ASP A 155 21.98 7.60 -1.68
C ASP A 155 21.86 6.41 -0.70
N MET A 156 20.65 6.15 -0.18
CA MET A 156 20.37 4.98 0.67
C MET A 156 20.56 3.63 -0.04
N LEU A 157 20.20 3.54 -1.33
CA LEU A 157 20.44 2.34 -2.12
C LEU A 157 21.93 2.17 -2.46
N GLY A 158 22.67 3.27 -2.61
CA GLY A 158 24.11 3.30 -2.85
C GLY A 158 24.89 2.66 -1.71
N MET A 159 24.58 3.03 -0.46
CA MET A 159 25.23 2.47 0.74
C MET A 159 25.09 0.95 0.86
N ARG A 160 24.11 0.32 0.20
CA ARG A 160 23.97 -1.14 0.20
C ARG A 160 25.16 -1.84 -0.50
N TRP A 161 25.85 -1.14 -1.38
CA TRP A 161 26.97 -1.65 -2.16
C TRP A 161 28.32 -1.26 -1.56
N GLU A 162 28.34 -0.58 -0.41
CA GLU A 162 29.56 -0.20 0.30
C GLU A 162 29.96 -1.30 1.30
N ASP A 163 31.26 -1.57 1.40
CA ASP A 163 31.81 -2.61 2.30
C ASP A 163 31.76 -2.20 3.78
N ASP A 164 31.76 -0.89 4.07
CA ASP A 164 31.70 -0.33 5.43
C ASP A 164 30.68 0.82 5.47
N VAL A 165 29.54 0.57 6.13
CA VAL A 165 28.42 1.52 6.21
C VAL A 165 28.52 2.31 7.51
N ASP A 166 28.69 3.62 7.41
CA ASP A 166 28.68 4.52 8.58
C ASP A 166 27.28 4.62 9.19
N PRO A 167 27.06 4.19 10.45
CA PRO A 167 25.77 4.32 11.12
C PRO A 167 25.30 5.77 11.25
N GLN A 168 26.20 6.74 11.34
CA GLN A 168 25.84 8.15 11.47
C GLN A 168 25.28 8.69 10.14
N GLN A 169 25.93 8.40 9.03
CA GLN A 169 25.44 8.74 7.69
C GLN A 169 24.03 8.18 7.42
N VAL A 170 23.77 6.93 7.82
CA VAL A 170 22.43 6.33 7.71
C VAL A 170 21.40 7.14 8.49
N ARG A 171 21.69 7.47 9.75
CA ARG A 171 20.79 8.28 10.60
C ARG A 171 20.50 9.64 9.96
N ASP A 172 21.52 10.32 9.45
CA ASP A 172 21.38 11.63 8.82
C ASP A 172 20.48 11.56 7.57
N LEU A 173 20.58 10.51 6.76
CA LEU A 173 19.71 10.30 5.61
C LEU A 173 18.26 10.03 6.00
N PHE A 174 18.01 9.29 7.09
CA PHE A 174 16.66 9.10 7.62
C PHE A 174 16.05 10.40 8.14
N VAL A 175 16.83 11.22 8.85
CA VAL A 175 16.39 12.55 9.32
C VAL A 175 16.01 13.44 8.14
N LYS A 176 16.89 13.57 7.14
CA LYS A 176 16.61 14.35 5.92
C LYS A 176 15.37 13.84 5.19
N GLN A 177 15.17 12.53 5.13
CA GLN A 177 13.98 11.96 4.52
C GLN A 177 12.70 12.31 5.31
N ALA A 178 12.77 12.32 6.64
CA ALA A 178 11.65 12.71 7.49
C ALA A 178 11.31 14.20 7.34
N GLU A 179 12.33 15.07 7.28
CA GLU A 179 12.18 16.51 7.05
C GLU A 179 11.47 16.80 5.73
N ILE A 180 11.94 16.22 4.61
CA ILE A 180 11.27 16.41 3.30
C ILE A 180 9.83 15.91 3.33
N LYS A 181 9.53 14.80 4.01
CA LYS A 181 8.15 14.33 4.16
C LYS A 181 7.29 15.31 4.94
N ALA A 182 7.83 15.91 6.00
CA ALA A 182 7.15 16.95 6.77
C ALA A 182 6.88 18.19 5.91
N ASP A 183 7.88 18.66 5.14
CA ASP A 183 7.74 19.80 4.24
C ASP A 183 6.67 19.56 3.16
N MET A 184 6.66 18.36 2.57
CA MET A 184 5.63 17.99 1.59
C MET A 184 4.22 18.02 2.20
N LEU A 185 4.07 17.56 3.45
CA LEU A 185 2.81 17.60 4.18
C LEU A 185 2.38 19.04 4.46
N LEU A 186 3.29 19.87 5.01
CA LEU A 186 3.03 21.27 5.32
C LEU A 186 2.60 22.04 4.07
N ALA A 187 3.32 21.88 2.97
CA ALA A 187 2.97 22.53 1.72
C ALA A 187 1.62 22.02 1.17
N SER A 188 1.19 20.79 1.50
CA SER A 188 -0.14 20.27 1.11
C SER A 188 -1.25 20.90 1.96
N MET A 189 -0.99 21.11 3.25
CA MET A 189 -1.91 21.84 4.13
C MET A 189 -2.05 23.31 3.70
N ASP A 190 -0.95 23.95 3.30
CA ASP A 190 -0.99 25.33 2.78
C ASP A 190 -1.84 25.43 1.50
N TYR A 191 -1.63 24.51 0.55
CA TYR A 191 -2.46 24.41 -0.64
C TYR A 191 -3.96 24.27 -0.29
N MET A 192 -4.31 23.37 0.64
CA MET A 192 -5.70 23.17 1.06
C MET A 192 -6.28 24.42 1.72
N LYS A 193 -5.52 25.12 2.57
CA LYS A 193 -5.93 26.36 3.20
C LYS A 193 -6.23 27.45 2.16
N ARG A 194 -5.34 27.62 1.18
CA ARG A 194 -5.51 28.59 0.09
C ARG A 194 -6.69 28.21 -0.80
N LEU A 195 -6.86 26.94 -1.11
CA LEU A 195 -8.01 26.43 -1.86
C LEU A 195 -9.32 26.74 -1.14
N LYS A 196 -9.44 26.44 0.17
CA LYS A 196 -10.63 26.78 0.97
C LYS A 196 -10.94 28.28 0.95
N GLY A 197 -9.92 29.14 0.91
CA GLY A 197 -10.08 30.59 0.77
C GLY A 197 -10.61 31.07 -0.59
N LEU A 198 -10.59 30.22 -1.63
CA LEU A 198 -11.16 30.53 -2.95
C LEU A 198 -12.63 30.13 -3.09
N LEU A 199 -13.11 29.28 -2.18
CA LEU A 199 -14.46 28.74 -2.21
C LEU A 199 -15.43 29.70 -1.50
N ASN A 200 -16.67 29.73 -1.97
CA ASN A 200 -17.74 30.34 -1.19
C ASN A 200 -18.22 29.40 -0.07
N GLU A 201 -19.08 29.89 0.80
CA GLU A 201 -19.52 29.15 1.99
C GLU A 201 -20.30 27.87 1.65
N GLU A 202 -21.14 27.88 0.62
CA GLU A 202 -21.88 26.69 0.16
C GLU A 202 -20.93 25.62 -0.42
N GLN A 203 -19.93 26.04 -1.19
CA GLN A 203 -18.90 25.15 -1.75
C GLN A 203 -18.03 24.57 -0.65
N LEU A 204 -17.69 25.37 0.36
CA LEU A 204 -16.94 24.92 1.52
C LEU A 204 -17.69 23.85 2.30
N GLN A 205 -18.99 24.04 2.57
CA GLN A 205 -19.81 23.04 3.23
C GLN A 205 -19.90 21.74 2.41
N LYS A 206 -20.00 21.82 1.08
CA LYS A 206 -19.96 20.64 0.21
C LYS A 206 -18.63 19.92 0.27
N LEU A 207 -17.52 20.67 0.33
CA LEU A 207 -16.18 20.11 0.45
C LEU A 207 -16.02 19.38 1.80
N GLU A 208 -16.45 19.99 2.90
CA GLU A 208 -16.38 19.41 4.25
C GLU A 208 -17.27 18.16 4.39
N ALA A 209 -18.45 18.16 3.77
CA ALA A 209 -19.34 17.00 3.74
C ALA A 209 -18.71 15.78 3.03
N GLN A 210 -17.70 15.98 2.18
CA GLN A 210 -16.94 14.93 1.52
C GLN A 210 -15.75 14.43 2.35
N GLY A 211 -15.54 14.97 3.57
CA GLY A 211 -14.53 14.52 4.52
C GLY A 211 -13.20 15.29 4.48
N PHE A 212 -13.22 16.59 4.17
CA PHE A 212 -12.04 17.46 4.04
C PHE A 212 -12.07 18.73 4.90
#